data_AF-A0A2E6DQV7-F1
#
_entry.id   AF-A0A2E6DQV7-F1
#
_cell.length_a   1.000
_cell.length_b   1.000
_cell.length_c   1.000
_cell.angle_alpha   90.00
_cell.angle_beta   90.00
_cell.angle_gamma   90.00
#
_symmetry.space_group_name_H-M   'P 1'
#
loop_
_entity.id
_entity.type
_entity.pdbx_description
1 polymer ?
#
loop_
_entity_poly.entity_id
_entity_poly.type
_entity_poly.pdbx_seq_one_letter_code
_entity_poly.pdbx_strand_id
1 'polypeptide(L)'
;MVQVTGARSSDPAAPNDGRVFPAKAKGSRPTYFDDEGASDAIVQVVTSLAAEVWALTERIQTLEKVLVEKDLVEDGFIGTYELSEFDEQQRLEDAAVFVGRVFRVLEEMREEIVNDESPEAYLEVVDRAFSELRKES
;
A
#
# COMPACT_ATOMS: atom_id res chain seq x y z
N MET A 1 -38.39 -34.56 30.81
CA MET A 1 -37.21 -33.71 30.55
C MET A 1 -36.51 -34.30 29.32
N VAL A 2 -36.82 -33.77 28.13
CA VAL A 2 -36.35 -34.34 26.86
C VAL A 2 -35.05 -33.64 26.50
N GLN A 3 -33.92 -34.36 26.57
CA GLN A 3 -32.64 -33.85 26.13
C GLN A 3 -32.62 -33.83 24.60
N VAL A 4 -32.51 -32.62 24.04
CA VAL A 4 -32.24 -32.41 22.61
C VAL A 4 -30.73 -32.60 22.42
N THR A 5 -30.34 -33.79 21.97
CA THR A 5 -28.96 -34.09 21.60
C THR A 5 -28.65 -33.37 20.29
N GLY A 6 -27.86 -32.30 20.38
CA GLY A 6 -27.45 -31.53 19.21
C GLY A 6 -26.77 -32.40 18.15
N ALA A 7 -27.14 -32.18 16.89
CA ALA A 7 -26.59 -32.84 15.72
C ALA A 7 -25.10 -32.44 15.51
N ARG A 8 -24.20 -33.08 16.26
CA ARG A 8 -22.81 -33.22 15.84
C ARG A 8 -22.66 -34.61 15.24
N SER A 9 -22.64 -34.67 13.91
CA SER A 9 -22.18 -35.86 13.20
C SER A 9 -20.81 -36.25 13.76
N SER A 10 -20.70 -37.47 14.26
CA SER A 10 -19.42 -38.09 14.67
C SER A 10 -18.58 -38.52 13.47
N ASP A 11 -19.11 -38.36 12.26
CA ASP A 11 -18.46 -38.80 11.03
C ASP A 11 -17.53 -37.69 10.55
N PRO A 12 -16.19 -37.89 10.56
CA PRO A 12 -15.28 -36.96 9.92
C PRO A 12 -15.68 -36.84 8.46
N ALA A 13 -15.82 -35.60 7.98
CA ALA A 13 -16.17 -35.34 6.59
C ALA A 13 -15.33 -36.23 5.67
N ALA A 14 -16.00 -37.11 4.91
CA ALA A 14 -15.32 -38.07 4.05
C ALA A 14 -14.33 -37.33 3.13
N PRO A 15 -13.11 -37.84 2.95
CA PRO A 15 -12.14 -37.22 2.06
C PRO A 15 -12.75 -37.12 0.67
N ASN A 16 -12.70 -35.92 0.09
CA ASN A 16 -13.31 -35.63 -1.20
C ASN A 16 -12.89 -36.67 -2.24
N ASP A 17 -13.88 -37.26 -2.90
CA ASP A 17 -13.85 -38.38 -3.86
C ASP A 17 -13.14 -38.04 -5.18
N GLY A 18 -11.88 -37.59 -5.10
CA GLY A 18 -11.08 -37.20 -6.27
C GLY A 18 -11.41 -35.82 -6.83
N ARG A 19 -12.23 -35.02 -6.14
CA ARG A 19 -12.50 -33.63 -6.51
C ARG A 19 -11.33 -32.74 -6.11
N VAL A 20 -10.60 -32.23 -7.11
CA VAL A 20 -9.61 -31.18 -6.91
C VAL A 20 -10.36 -29.86 -6.76
N PHE A 21 -10.46 -29.37 -5.52
CA PHE A 21 -10.95 -28.02 -5.29
C PHE A 21 -9.88 -27.02 -5.71
N PRO A 22 -10.25 -25.90 -6.37
CA PRO A 22 -9.30 -24.82 -6.59
C PRO A 22 -8.77 -24.35 -5.23
N ALA A 23 -7.44 -24.21 -5.11
CA ALA A 23 -6.77 -23.84 -3.85
C ALA A 23 -7.22 -22.49 -3.28
N LYS A 24 -7.90 -21.68 -4.09
CA LYS A 24 -8.53 -20.42 -3.68
C LYS A 24 -10.04 -20.52 -3.88
N ALA A 25 -10.78 -20.23 -2.80
CA ALA A 25 -12.21 -19.96 -2.89
C ALA A 25 -12.44 -18.78 -3.85
N LYS A 26 -13.25 -18.99 -4.90
CA LYS A 26 -13.70 -17.95 -5.85
C LYS A 26 -14.87 -17.11 -5.29
N GLY A 27 -14.90 -16.88 -3.98
CA GLY A 27 -15.85 -15.91 -3.42
C GLY A 27 -15.38 -14.51 -3.77
N SER A 28 -16.31 -13.61 -4.11
CA SER A 28 -16.00 -12.18 -4.13
C SER A 28 -15.40 -11.78 -2.78
N ARG A 29 -14.35 -10.97 -2.78
CA ARG A 29 -13.78 -10.46 -1.53
C ARG A 29 -14.90 -9.74 -0.76
N PRO A 30 -15.06 -9.98 0.55
CA PRO A 30 -15.98 -9.18 1.35
C PRO A 30 -15.59 -7.70 1.24
N THR A 31 -16.52 -6.86 0.85
CA THR A 31 -16.42 -5.40 0.90
C THR A 31 -17.22 -4.92 2.11
N TYR A 32 -16.65 -4.03 2.90
CA TYR A 32 -17.28 -3.51 4.12
C TYR A 32 -17.87 -2.12 3.91
N PHE A 33 -17.40 -1.40 2.90
CA PHE A 33 -17.90 -0.07 2.52
C PHE A 33 -18.73 -0.13 1.24
N ASP A 34 -19.67 0.80 1.11
CA ASP A 34 -20.58 0.92 -0.04
C ASP A 34 -19.94 1.78 -1.16
N ASP A 35 -18.74 1.38 -1.58
CA ASP A 35 -17.92 2.08 -2.58
C ASP A 35 -17.18 1.11 -3.52
N GLU A 36 -17.81 -0.03 -3.77
CA GLU A 36 -17.26 -1.12 -4.60
C GLU A 36 -15.89 -1.65 -4.11
N GLY A 37 -15.56 -1.43 -2.83
CA GLY A 37 -14.33 -1.94 -2.19
C GLY A 37 -13.12 -1.01 -2.32
N ALA A 38 -13.30 0.25 -2.74
CA ALA A 38 -12.22 1.22 -2.82
C ALA A 38 -11.63 1.52 -1.42
N SER A 39 -12.48 1.79 -0.43
CA SER A 39 -12.05 2.04 0.95
C SER A 39 -11.39 0.82 1.58
N ASP A 40 -11.92 -0.38 1.31
CA ASP A 40 -11.33 -1.64 1.76
C ASP A 40 -9.90 -1.84 1.22
N ALA A 41 -9.69 -1.52 -0.06
CA ALA A 41 -8.38 -1.58 -0.69
C ALA A 41 -7.39 -0.57 -0.07
N ILE A 42 -7.83 0.67 0.20
CA ILE A 42 -7.01 1.68 0.86
C ILE A 42 -6.60 1.22 2.27
N VAL A 43 -7.55 0.73 3.06
CA VAL A 43 -7.28 0.20 4.42
C VAL A 43 -6.28 -0.96 4.35
N GLN A 44 -6.43 -1.86 3.37
CA GLN A 44 -5.49 -2.95 3.16
C GLN A 44 -4.08 -2.43 2.84
N VAL A 45 -3.97 -1.46 1.93
CA VAL A 45 -2.69 -0.84 1.56
C VAL A 45 -2.04 -0.17 2.76
N VAL A 46 -2.78 0.67 3.49
CA VAL A 46 -2.27 1.38 4.69
C VAL A 46 -1.82 0.40 5.76
N THR A 47 -2.60 -0.64 6.04
CA THR A 47 -2.25 -1.64 7.06
C THR A 47 -0.99 -2.42 6.65
N SER A 48 -0.88 -2.76 5.36
CA SER A 48 0.31 -3.45 4.83
C SER A 48 1.55 -2.56 4.92
N LEU A 49 1.44 -1.28 4.52
CA LEU A 49 2.53 -0.30 4.64
C LEU A 49 2.94 -0.09 6.10
N ALA A 50 2.00 0.03 7.03
CA ALA A 50 2.31 0.16 8.45
C ALA A 50 3.09 -1.05 9.00
N ALA A 51 2.75 -2.26 8.57
CA ALA A 51 3.49 -3.46 8.94
C ALA A 51 4.92 -3.47 8.38
N GLU A 52 5.11 -3.06 7.11
CA GLU A 52 6.45 -2.96 6.50
C GLU A 52 7.30 -1.87 7.18
N VAL A 53 6.70 -0.71 7.53
CA VAL A 53 7.39 0.35 8.28
C VAL A 53 7.83 -0.13 9.66
N TRP A 54 7.01 -0.94 10.34
CA TRP A 54 7.39 -1.55 11.61
C TRP A 54 8.57 -2.52 11.43
N ALA A 55 8.52 -3.39 10.42
CA ALA A 55 9.61 -4.32 10.13
C ALA A 55 10.94 -3.59 9.80
N LEU A 56 10.88 -2.46 9.10
CA LEU A 56 12.05 -1.60 8.88
C LEU A 56 12.58 -0.99 10.18
N THR A 57 11.70 -0.56 11.08
CA THR A 57 12.07 -0.04 12.40
C THR A 57 12.77 -1.11 13.24
N GLU A 58 12.23 -2.33 13.28
CA GLU A 58 12.85 -3.48 13.95
C GLU A 58 14.23 -3.81 13.35
N ARG A 59 14.35 -3.73 12.02
CA ARG A 59 15.63 -3.94 11.34
C ARG A 59 16.66 -2.87 11.72
N ILE A 60 16.26 -1.60 11.81
CA ILE A 60 17.15 -0.50 12.24
C ILE A 60 17.60 -0.72 13.68
N GLN A 61 16.68 -1.03 14.59
CA GLN A 61 17.01 -1.34 16.00
C GLN A 61 17.95 -2.56 16.11
N THR A 62 17.75 -3.56 15.27
CA THR A 62 18.61 -4.74 15.22
C THR A 62 20.01 -4.38 14.70
N LEU A 63 20.10 -3.53 13.67
CA LEU A 63 21.38 -3.03 13.17
C LEU A 63 22.15 -2.28 14.26
N GLU A 64 21.48 -1.41 15.01
CA GLU A 64 22.10 -0.70 16.15
C GLU A 64 22.66 -1.67 17.19
N LYS A 65 21.85 -2.66 17.63
CA LYS A 65 22.32 -3.70 18.57
C LYS A 65 23.52 -4.48 18.03
N VAL A 66 23.50 -4.86 16.75
CA VAL A 66 24.61 -5.57 16.12
C VAL A 66 25.88 -4.72 16.10
N LEU A 67 25.79 -3.41 15.88
CA LEU A 67 26.96 -2.52 15.90
C LEU A 67 27.56 -2.39 17.31
N VAL A 68 26.70 -2.31 18.34
CA VAL A 68 27.13 -2.29 19.74
C VAL A 68 27.79 -3.62 20.13
N GLU A 69 27.16 -4.77 19.80
CA GLU A 69 27.72 -6.11 20.07
C GLU A 69 29.06 -6.38 19.37
N LYS A 70 29.36 -5.64 18.30
CA LYS A 70 30.62 -5.71 17.56
C LYS A 70 31.66 -4.69 18.04
N ASP A 71 31.38 -3.95 19.11
CA ASP A 71 32.21 -2.87 19.64
C ASP A 71 32.54 -1.79 18.58
N LEU A 72 31.63 -1.56 17.62
CA LEU A 72 31.81 -0.55 16.55
C LEU A 72 31.24 0.82 16.94
N VAL A 73 30.24 0.85 17.81
CA VAL A 73 29.64 2.05 18.37
C VAL A 73 29.33 1.83 19.85
N GLU A 74 29.31 2.91 20.63
CA GLU A 74 28.89 2.86 22.04
C GLU A 74 27.37 2.64 22.15
N ASP A 75 26.94 1.99 23.23
CA ASP A 75 25.50 1.85 23.53
C ASP A 75 24.84 3.22 23.69
N GLY A 76 23.71 3.42 23.02
CA GLY A 76 22.99 4.71 22.98
C GLY A 76 23.62 5.79 22.10
N PHE A 77 24.74 5.52 21.42
CA PHE A 77 25.43 6.52 20.58
C PHE A 77 24.52 7.13 19.52
N ILE A 78 23.72 6.32 18.83
CA ILE A 78 22.80 6.78 17.77
C ILE A 78 21.78 7.78 18.33
N GLY A 79 21.28 7.57 19.54
CA GLY A 79 20.31 8.46 20.18
C GLY A 79 20.86 9.84 20.55
N THR A 80 22.19 9.95 20.69
CA THR A 80 22.89 11.22 20.98
C THR A 80 23.64 11.79 19.77
N TYR A 81 23.61 11.09 18.63
CA TYR A 81 24.37 11.48 17.46
C TYR A 81 23.74 12.72 16.81
N GLU A 82 24.52 13.80 16.76
CA GLU A 82 24.16 15.02 16.05
C GLU A 82 24.67 14.97 14.61
N LEU A 83 23.77 15.28 13.67
CA LEU A 83 24.13 15.40 12.27
C LEU A 83 24.90 16.70 12.06
N SER A 84 25.75 16.72 11.03
CA SER A 84 26.31 17.99 10.57
C SER A 84 25.20 18.84 9.93
N GLU A 85 25.37 20.17 9.93
CA GLU A 85 24.44 21.09 9.24
C GLU A 85 24.21 20.69 7.77
N PHE A 86 25.26 20.18 7.11
CA PHE A 86 25.19 19.67 5.74
C PHE A 86 24.28 18.44 5.62
N ASP A 87 24.44 17.46 6.52
CA ASP A 87 23.65 16.22 6.47
C ASP A 87 22.18 16.46 6.85
N GLU A 88 21.91 17.40 7.77
CA GLU A 88 20.55 17.85 8.08
C GLU A 88 19.87 18.47 6.87
N GLN A 89 20.56 19.38 6.18
CA GLN A 89 20.06 20.02 4.97
C GLN A 89 19.79 18.98 3.87
N GLN A 90 20.71 18.04 3.65
CA GLN A 90 20.52 16.97 2.67
C GLN A 90 19.30 16.11 3.02
N ARG A 91 19.11 15.75 4.29
CA ARG A 91 17.91 14.99 4.72
C ARG A 91 16.62 15.74 4.46
N LEU A 92 16.59 17.06 4.67
CA LEU A 92 15.42 17.89 4.39
C LEU A 92 15.10 17.92 2.89
N GLU A 93 16.12 18.05 2.05
CA GLU A 93 15.97 18.03 0.60
C GLU A 93 15.45 16.66 0.11
N ASP A 94 16.04 15.57 0.60
CA ASP A 94 15.62 14.21 0.27
C ASP A 94 14.17 13.96 0.69
N ALA A 95 13.78 14.44 1.88
CA ALA A 95 12.41 14.34 2.40
C ALA A 95 11.44 15.12 1.52
N ALA A 96 11.79 16.34 1.08
CA ALA A 96 10.95 17.13 0.18
C ALA A 96 10.74 16.42 -1.17
N VAL A 97 11.79 15.84 -1.75
CA VAL A 97 11.70 15.07 -3.01
C VAL A 97 10.88 13.79 -2.82
N PHE A 98 10.98 13.13 -1.67
CA PHE A 98 10.15 11.97 -1.35
C PHE A 98 8.66 12.36 -1.23
N VAL A 99 8.36 13.39 -0.45
CA VAL A 99 7.00 13.94 -0.28
C VAL A 99 6.40 14.32 -1.62
N GLY A 100 7.14 15.03 -2.48
CA GLY A 100 6.67 15.39 -3.82
C GLY A 100 6.32 14.18 -4.70
N ARG A 101 7.08 13.07 -4.58
CA ARG A 101 6.77 11.83 -5.30
C ARG A 101 5.52 11.12 -4.75
N VAL A 102 5.36 11.09 -3.44
CA VAL A 102 4.21 10.46 -2.78
C VAL A 102 2.91 11.22 -3.09
N PHE A 103 2.96 12.55 -3.06
CA PHE A 103 1.77 13.39 -3.22
C PHE A 103 1.50 13.85 -4.65
N ARG A 104 2.32 13.46 -5.64
CA ARG A 104 2.08 13.76 -7.06
C ARG A 104 0.65 13.47 -7.50
N VAL A 105 0.08 12.33 -7.09
CA VAL A 105 -1.29 11.95 -7.44
C VAL A 105 -2.33 12.97 -6.92
N LEU A 106 -2.13 13.51 -5.71
CA LEU A 106 -3.05 14.53 -5.18
C LEU A 106 -2.89 15.87 -5.88
N GLU A 107 -1.69 16.21 -6.33
CA GLU A 107 -1.43 17.40 -7.12
C GLU A 107 -2.11 17.32 -8.49
N GLU A 108 -2.00 16.17 -9.17
CA GLU A 108 -2.68 15.90 -10.45
C GLU A 108 -4.21 15.98 -10.29
N MET A 109 -4.77 15.34 -9.25
CA MET A 109 -6.20 15.45 -8.94
C MET A 109 -6.63 16.90 -8.65
N ARG A 110 -5.79 17.70 -7.98
CA ARG A 110 -6.08 19.13 -7.76
C ARG A 110 -6.08 19.90 -9.07
N GLU A 111 -5.12 19.65 -9.96
CA GLU A 111 -5.02 20.31 -11.27
C GLU A 111 -6.25 20.00 -12.14
N GLU A 112 -6.71 18.74 -12.19
CA GLU A 112 -7.94 18.34 -12.90
C GLU A 112 -9.18 19.09 -12.38
N ILE A 113 -9.33 19.19 -11.06
CA ILE A 113 -10.45 19.92 -10.43
C ILE A 113 -10.37 21.42 -10.70
N VAL A 114 -9.16 22.01 -10.64
CA VAL A 114 -8.96 23.46 -10.84
C VAL A 114 -9.13 23.86 -12.29
N ASN A 115 -8.72 23.00 -13.23
CA ASN A 115 -8.77 23.29 -14.67
C ASN A 115 -10.12 22.91 -15.31
N ASP A 116 -11.06 22.32 -14.56
CA ASP A 116 -12.34 21.78 -15.06
C ASP A 116 -12.13 20.82 -16.25
N GLU A 117 -11.02 20.06 -16.19
CA GLU A 117 -10.65 19.10 -17.22
C GLU A 117 -11.56 17.88 -17.10
N SER A 118 -12.70 17.92 -17.79
CA SER A 118 -13.59 16.77 -17.87
C SER A 118 -13.02 15.69 -18.80
N PRO A 119 -13.39 14.41 -18.61
CA PRO A 119 -13.04 13.35 -19.55
C PRO A 119 -13.48 13.67 -20.99
N GLU A 120 -14.57 14.43 -21.17
CA GLU A 120 -15.02 14.88 -22.50
C GLU A 120 -14.04 15.89 -23.12
N ALA A 121 -13.50 16.83 -22.33
CA ALA A 121 -12.52 17.81 -22.82
C ALA A 121 -11.21 17.14 -23.30
N TYR A 122 -10.76 16.09 -22.60
CA TYR A 122 -9.60 15.30 -23.03
C TYR A 122 -9.86 14.59 -24.37
N LEU A 123 -11.04 13.99 -24.53
CA LEU A 123 -11.42 13.30 -25.77
C LEU A 123 -11.52 14.26 -26.95
N GLU A 124 -12.01 15.50 -26.75
CA GLU A 124 -12.02 16.52 -27.80
C GLU A 124 -10.60 16.92 -28.25
N VAL A 125 -9.64 17.04 -27.31
CA VAL A 125 -8.24 17.32 -27.63
C VAL A 125 -7.61 16.17 -28.41
N VAL A 126 -7.90 14.93 -28.03
CA VAL A 126 -7.43 13.71 -28.71
C VAL A 126 -7.99 13.61 -30.13
N ASP A 127 -9.30 13.81 -30.30
CA ASP A 127 -9.95 13.80 -31.61
C ASP A 127 -9.41 14.90 -32.53
N ARG A 128 -9.14 16.10 -31.97
CA ARG A 128 -8.48 17.18 -32.71
C ARG A 128 -7.08 16.77 -33.17
N ALA A 129 -6.26 16.22 -32.29
CA ALA A 129 -4.89 15.79 -32.61
C ALA A 129 -4.88 14.70 -33.70
N PHE A 130 -5.77 13.70 -33.61
CA PHE A 130 -5.91 12.66 -34.65
C PHE A 130 -6.44 13.22 -35.98
N SER A 131 -7.29 14.25 -35.96
CA SER A 131 -7.79 14.90 -37.17
C SER A 131 -6.72 15.72 -37.90
N GLU A 132 -5.79 16.33 -37.16
CA GLU A 132 -4.66 17.10 -37.70
C GLU A 132 -3.61 16.16 -38.32
N LEU A 133 -3.29 15.05 -37.64
CA LEU A 133 -2.37 14.03 -38.16
C LEU A 133 -2.88 13.41 -39.48
N ARG A 134 -4.21 13.31 -39.64
CA ARG A 134 -4.86 12.79 -40.84
C ARG A 134 -4.88 13.78 -42.00
N LYS A 135 -4.71 15.08 -41.73
CA LYS A 135 -4.61 16.12 -42.79
C LYS A 135 -3.19 16.26 -43.35
N GLU A 136 -2.19 15.75 -42.65
CA GLU A 136 -0.77 15.80 -43.06
C GLU A 136 -0.28 14.52 -43.78
N SER A 137 -1.10 13.47 -43.90
CA SER A 137 -0.86 12.28 -44.75
C SER A 137 -1.67 12.32 -46.04
#